data_AF-A0A953FAE9-F1
#
_entry.id   AF-A0A953FAE9-F1
#
_cell.length_a   1.000
_cell.length_b   1.000
_cell.length_c   1.000
_cell.angle_alpha   90.00
_cell.angle_beta   90.00
_cell.angle_gamma   90.00
#
_symmetry.space_group_name_H-M   'P 1'
#
loop_
_entity.id
_entity.type
_entity.pdbx_description
1 polymer ?
#
loop_
_entity_poly.entity_id
_entity_poly.type
_entity_poly.pdbx_seq_one_letter_code
_entity_poly.pdbx_strand_id
1 'polypeptide(L)'
;ATAYMFWGMTLGAFGLVLGPWLGGSLPPTIAGLVLHISATVVLVVSLVRSLKQSGKLTTAGGWHVVSSYIWILLPVLMAPTILLGVFEAGPIESTAPQALIYGWVLQFGIAVIPYIARRFFLKEETPELGGCWGSLALANLGSVLIWVSIFSGTAKGIIYGIGFVLYALALIHPLKELTEITRTGLKKFEAA
;
A
#
# COMPACT_ATOMS: atom_id res chain seq x y z
N ALA A 1 5.98 11.01 18.83
CA ALA A 1 5.80 10.48 17.46
C ALA A 1 4.32 10.24 17.13
N THR A 2 3.58 9.44 17.91
CA THR A 2 2.18 9.08 17.61
C THR A 2 1.23 10.27 17.42
N ALA A 3 1.26 11.24 18.33
CA ALA A 3 0.43 12.44 18.21
C ALA A 3 0.74 13.23 16.92
N TYR A 4 2.02 13.34 16.55
CA TYR A 4 2.44 14.00 15.32
C TYR A 4 2.02 13.23 14.07
N MET A 5 2.13 11.90 14.06
CA MET A 5 1.63 11.08 12.95
C MET A 5 0.12 11.27 12.77
N PHE A 6 -0.64 11.17 13.87
CA PHE A 6 -2.09 11.32 13.84
C PHE A 6 -2.53 12.72 13.40
N TRP A 7 -2.07 13.77 14.08
CA TRP A 7 -2.49 15.14 13.79
C TRP A 7 -1.88 15.65 12.49
N GLY A 8 -0.64 15.28 12.18
CA GLY A 8 0.00 15.66 10.94
C GLY A 8 -0.69 15.06 9.72
N MET A 9 -1.06 13.77 9.76
CA MET A 9 -1.83 13.17 8.68
C MET A 9 -3.24 13.76 8.59
N THR A 10 -3.94 13.93 9.72
CA THR A 10 -5.31 14.46 9.77
C THR A 10 -5.40 15.88 9.26
N LEU A 11 -4.63 16.81 9.84
CA LEU A 11 -4.61 18.21 9.43
C LEU A 11 -4.01 18.37 8.02
N GLY A 12 -3.02 17.53 7.68
CA GLY A 12 -2.43 17.49 6.35
C GLY A 12 -3.45 17.12 5.27
N ALA A 13 -4.18 16.03 5.47
CA ALA A 13 -5.26 15.60 4.58
C ALA A 13 -6.39 16.63 4.51
N PHE A 14 -6.75 17.24 5.65
CA PHE A 14 -7.74 18.32 5.68
C PHE A 14 -7.31 19.51 4.81
N GLY A 15 -6.06 19.96 4.92
CA GLY A 15 -5.52 21.04 4.08
C GLY A 15 -5.51 20.70 2.59
N LEU A 16 -5.15 19.46 2.23
CA LEU A 16 -5.17 18.96 0.85
C LEU A 16 -6.59 18.93 0.27
N VAL A 17 -7.59 18.52 1.05
CA VAL A 17 -9.00 18.50 0.63
C VAL A 17 -9.58 19.91 0.54
N LEU A 18 -9.26 20.79 1.48
CA LEU A 18 -9.80 22.14 1.55
C LEU A 18 -9.22 23.06 0.45
N GLY A 19 -7.96 22.86 0.08
CA GLY A 19 -7.21 23.68 -0.88
C GLY A 19 -7.97 23.99 -2.18
N PRO A 20 -8.43 22.98 -2.94
CA PRO A 20 -9.20 23.19 -4.18
C PRO A 20 -10.45 24.07 -4.00
N TRP A 21 -11.15 23.97 -2.85
CA TRP A 21 -12.36 24.75 -2.58
C TRP A 21 -12.08 26.23 -2.28
N LEU A 22 -10.85 26.57 -1.90
CA LEU A 22 -10.46 27.93 -1.59
C LEU A 22 -9.87 28.69 -2.79
N GLY A 23 -9.79 28.07 -3.97
CA GLY A 23 -9.25 28.69 -5.19
C GLY A 23 -7.90 28.14 -5.66
N GLY A 24 -7.50 26.93 -5.22
CA GLY A 24 -6.35 26.21 -5.79
C GLY A 24 -5.09 26.16 -4.91
N SER A 25 -3.92 26.38 -5.50
CA SER A 25 -2.55 26.24 -4.95
C SER A 25 -2.20 27.25 -3.83
N LEU A 26 -3.06 27.32 -2.82
CA LEU A 26 -2.99 28.24 -1.70
C LEU A 26 -2.09 27.69 -0.56
N PRO A 27 -1.70 28.54 0.41
CA PRO A 27 -0.96 28.11 1.60
C PRO A 27 -1.51 26.86 2.32
N PRO A 28 -2.85 26.64 2.41
CA PRO A 28 -3.40 25.41 3.00
C PRO A 28 -3.04 24.12 2.25
N THR A 29 -2.97 24.16 0.90
CA THR A 29 -2.60 22.99 0.08
C THR A 29 -1.13 22.63 0.30
N ILE A 30 -0.25 23.63 0.27
CA ILE A 30 1.20 23.43 0.45
C ILE A 30 1.50 22.99 1.88
N ALA A 31 0.94 23.68 2.89
CA ALA A 31 1.11 23.31 4.29
C ALA A 31 0.53 21.92 4.57
N GLY A 32 -0.66 21.63 4.02
CA GLY A 32 -1.31 20.33 4.11
C GLY A 32 -0.44 19.21 3.54
N LEU A 33 0.12 19.43 2.35
CA LEU A 33 1.04 18.50 1.68
C LEU A 33 2.30 18.25 2.51
N VAL A 34 2.99 19.30 2.95
CA VAL A 34 4.22 19.19 3.74
C VAL A 34 3.95 18.42 5.03
N LEU A 35 2.84 18.76 5.71
CA LEU A 35 2.47 18.12 6.96
C LEU A 35 2.09 16.64 6.77
N HIS A 36 1.34 16.33 5.70
CA HIS A 36 0.95 14.96 5.40
C HIS A 36 2.15 14.09 4.99
N ILE A 37 3.05 14.60 4.14
CA ILE A 37 4.27 13.89 3.74
C ILE A 37 5.16 13.62 4.95
N SER A 38 5.46 14.65 5.74
CA SER A 38 6.36 14.53 6.89
C SER A 38 5.82 13.57 7.94
N ALA A 39 4.51 13.61 8.22
CA ALA A 39 3.85 12.66 9.11
C ALA A 39 3.89 11.22 8.55
N THR A 40 3.69 11.04 7.25
CA THR A 40 3.76 9.72 6.59
C THR A 40 5.19 9.16 6.60
N VAL A 41 6.21 9.98 6.39
CA VAL A 41 7.62 9.57 6.51
C VAL A 41 7.93 9.12 7.94
N VAL A 42 7.48 9.87 8.94
CA VAL A 42 7.64 9.46 10.35
C VAL A 42 6.93 8.13 10.62
N LEU A 43 5.73 7.93 10.09
CA LEU A 43 5.00 6.66 10.17
C LEU A 43 5.79 5.50 9.58
N VAL A 44 6.28 5.63 8.35
CA VAL A 44 7.04 4.58 7.67
C VAL A 44 8.32 4.25 8.45
N VAL A 45 9.06 5.26 8.92
CA VAL A 45 10.28 5.05 9.71
C VAL A 45 9.97 4.34 11.04
N SER A 46 8.92 4.75 11.74
CA SER A 46 8.48 4.11 12.98
C SER A 46 8.04 2.67 12.75
N LEU A 47 7.28 2.41 11.68
CA LEU A 47 6.85 1.07 11.28
C LEU A 47 8.04 0.15 10.98
N VAL A 48 8.98 0.60 10.14
CA VAL A 48 10.18 -0.16 9.79
C VAL A 48 11.02 -0.47 11.04
N ARG A 49 11.20 0.50 11.94
CA ARG A 49 11.92 0.28 13.20
C ARG A 49 11.23 -0.77 14.08
N SER A 50 9.91 -0.69 14.22
CA SER A 50 9.14 -1.64 15.03
C SER A 50 9.17 -3.05 14.44
N LEU A 51 9.02 -3.20 13.13
CA LEU A 51 9.12 -4.49 12.45
C LEU A 51 10.55 -5.06 12.51
N LYS A 52 11.58 -4.21 12.45
CA LYS A 52 12.97 -4.64 12.65
C LYS A 52 13.21 -5.17 14.06
N GLN A 53 12.76 -4.44 15.08
CA GLN A 53 12.92 -4.81 16.49
C GLN A 53 12.17 -6.11 16.84
N SER A 54 11.02 -6.36 16.21
CA SER A 54 10.25 -7.59 16.38
C SER A 54 10.71 -8.74 15.48
N GLY A 55 11.80 -8.55 14.72
CA GLY A 55 12.34 -9.58 13.82
C GLY A 55 11.46 -9.89 12.61
N LYS A 56 10.39 -9.12 12.35
CA LYS A 56 9.42 -9.39 11.27
C LYS A 56 9.90 -8.97 9.88
N LEU A 57 10.98 -8.20 9.76
CA LEU A 57 11.59 -7.87 8.45
C LEU A 57 12.42 -9.01 7.83
N THR A 58 12.51 -10.16 8.49
CA THR A 58 13.09 -11.38 7.90
C THR A 58 12.08 -12.14 7.05
N THR A 59 10.79 -11.78 7.11
CA THR A 59 9.71 -12.47 6.40
C THR A 59 9.14 -11.60 5.29
N ALA A 60 8.59 -12.25 4.26
CA ALA A 60 7.94 -11.56 3.16
C ALA A 60 6.73 -10.74 3.62
N GLY A 61 5.96 -11.23 4.61
CA GLY A 61 4.81 -10.52 5.15
C GLY A 61 5.18 -9.19 5.82
N GLY A 62 6.32 -9.12 6.52
CA GLY A 62 6.82 -7.85 7.05
C GLY A 62 7.17 -6.86 5.94
N TRP A 63 7.78 -7.33 4.85
CA TRP A 63 8.07 -6.50 3.68
C TRP A 63 6.83 -6.08 2.91
N HIS A 64 5.80 -6.91 2.81
CA HIS A 64 4.51 -6.52 2.23
C HIS A 64 3.90 -5.34 2.98
N VAL A 65 3.94 -5.37 4.31
CA VAL A 65 3.49 -4.24 5.14
C VAL A 65 4.35 -3.00 4.86
N VAL A 66 5.68 -3.10 4.87
CA VAL A 66 6.56 -1.94 4.59
C VAL A 66 6.32 -1.37 3.18
N SER A 67 6.36 -2.21 2.15
CA SER A 67 6.14 -1.81 0.76
C SER A 67 4.78 -1.13 0.58
N SER A 68 3.73 -1.62 1.25
CA SER A 68 2.39 -1.04 1.15
C SER A 68 2.36 0.44 1.55
N TYR A 69 3.08 0.83 2.61
CA TYR A 69 3.17 2.23 3.05
C TYR A 69 4.17 3.06 2.23
N ILE A 70 5.17 2.44 1.62
CA ILE A 70 6.08 3.12 0.68
C ILE A 70 5.30 3.57 -0.56
N TRP A 71 4.42 2.72 -1.11
CA TRP A 71 3.63 3.06 -2.29
C TRP A 71 2.67 4.24 -2.10
N ILE A 72 2.24 4.51 -0.86
CA ILE A 72 1.43 5.70 -0.52
C ILE A 72 2.19 7.00 -0.79
N LEU A 73 3.53 7.00 -0.62
CA LEU A 73 4.33 8.22 -0.78
C LEU A 73 4.35 8.71 -2.23
N LEU A 74 4.26 7.81 -3.21
CA LEU A 74 4.50 8.16 -4.61
C LEU A 74 3.45 9.15 -5.19
N PRO A 75 2.12 8.94 -5.07
CA PRO A 75 1.16 9.96 -5.49
C PRO A 75 1.33 11.29 -4.76
N VAL A 76 1.67 11.25 -3.47
CA VAL A 76 1.87 12.46 -2.68
C VAL A 76 3.09 13.24 -3.15
N LEU A 77 4.16 12.55 -3.56
CA LEU A 77 5.34 13.16 -4.19
C LEU A 77 5.07 13.66 -5.62
N MET A 78 4.09 13.09 -6.31
CA MET A 78 3.66 13.58 -7.63
C MET A 78 2.82 14.87 -7.54
N ALA A 79 2.08 15.08 -6.45
CA ALA A 79 1.24 16.26 -6.28
C ALA A 79 1.98 17.60 -6.51
N PRO A 80 3.18 17.87 -5.92
CA PRO A 80 3.97 19.07 -6.25
C PRO A 80 4.27 19.23 -7.73
N THR A 81 4.58 18.13 -8.42
CA THR A 81 4.99 18.18 -9.83
C THR A 81 3.82 18.53 -10.75
N ILE A 82 2.61 18.11 -10.38
CA ILE A 82 1.36 18.50 -11.05
C ILE A 82 1.06 19.98 -10.76
N LEU A 83 1.16 20.40 -9.49
CA LEU A 83 0.90 21.78 -9.08
C LEU A 83 1.87 22.79 -9.71
N LEU A 84 3.12 22.40 -9.94
CA LEU A 84 4.13 23.21 -10.62
C LEU A 84 4.04 23.14 -12.15
N GLY A 85 3.10 22.38 -12.71
CA GLY A 85 2.89 22.25 -14.15
C GLY A 85 3.97 21.43 -14.88
N VAL A 86 4.76 20.62 -14.15
CA VAL A 86 5.78 19.74 -14.74
C VAL A 86 5.14 18.56 -15.46
N PHE A 87 4.05 18.02 -14.90
CA PHE A 87 3.27 16.94 -15.50
C PHE A 87 1.79 17.31 -15.60
N GLU A 88 1.12 16.79 -16.62
CA GLU A 88 -0.33 16.90 -16.76
C GLU A 88 -1.05 16.07 -15.68
N ALA A 89 -2.04 16.69 -15.03
CA ALA A 89 -2.81 16.06 -13.96
C ALA A 89 -3.62 14.85 -14.44
N GLY A 90 -4.32 14.97 -15.58
CA GLY A 90 -5.35 14.02 -16.02
C GLY A 90 -4.87 12.55 -16.12
N PRO A 91 -3.75 12.25 -16.80
CA PRO A 91 -3.23 10.88 -16.87
C PRO A 91 -2.84 10.30 -15.51
N ILE A 92 -2.30 11.13 -14.60
CA ILE A 92 -1.89 10.70 -13.26
C ILE A 92 -3.12 10.48 -12.38
N GLU A 93 -4.04 11.44 -12.31
CA GLU A 93 -5.25 11.37 -11.49
C GLU A 93 -6.16 10.19 -11.86
N SER A 94 -6.24 9.85 -13.15
CA SER A 94 -7.04 8.72 -13.63
C SER A 94 -6.42 7.34 -13.34
N THR A 95 -5.11 7.26 -13.12
CA THR A 95 -4.37 5.98 -13.05
C THR A 95 -3.73 5.72 -11.68
N ALA A 96 -3.19 6.75 -11.02
CA ALA A 96 -2.54 6.66 -9.72
C ALA A 96 -3.41 6.03 -8.61
N PRO A 97 -4.75 6.23 -8.56
CA PRO A 97 -5.60 5.52 -7.61
C PRO A 97 -5.51 3.99 -7.73
N GLN A 98 -5.32 3.46 -8.95
CA GLN A 98 -5.17 2.01 -9.16
C GLN A 98 -3.85 1.53 -8.58
N ALA A 99 -2.76 2.25 -8.82
CA ALA A 99 -1.47 1.94 -8.23
C ALA A 99 -1.51 2.01 -6.69
N LEU A 100 -2.32 2.91 -6.11
CA LEU A 100 -2.57 2.94 -4.67
C LEU A 100 -3.38 1.73 -4.18
N ILE A 101 -4.48 1.36 -4.84
CA ILE A 101 -5.29 0.22 -4.41
C ILE A 101 -4.45 -1.06 -4.39
N TYR A 102 -3.70 -1.32 -5.45
CA TYR A 102 -2.95 -2.57 -5.55
C TYR A 102 -1.56 -2.50 -4.89
N GLY A 103 -0.88 -1.35 -4.94
CA GLY A 103 0.41 -1.17 -4.27
C GLY A 103 0.30 -1.03 -2.76
N TRP A 104 -0.79 -0.43 -2.25
CA TRP A 104 -1.01 -0.29 -0.81
C TRP A 104 -2.04 -1.31 -0.28
N VAL A 105 -3.32 -1.21 -0.66
CA VAL A 105 -4.39 -1.96 0.00
C VAL A 105 -4.25 -3.47 -0.22
N LEU A 106 -4.04 -3.90 -1.47
CA LEU A 106 -3.83 -5.32 -1.79
C LEU A 106 -2.59 -5.86 -1.07
N GLN A 107 -1.47 -5.15 -1.15
CA GLN A 107 -0.21 -5.59 -0.55
C GLN A 107 -0.30 -5.71 0.98
N PHE A 108 -0.96 -4.74 1.63
CA PHE A 108 -1.29 -4.82 3.05
C PHE A 108 -2.20 -6.01 3.36
N GLY A 109 -3.23 -6.23 2.54
CA GLY A 109 -4.16 -7.36 2.65
C GLY A 109 -3.47 -8.73 2.56
N ILE A 110 -2.50 -8.87 1.64
CA ILE A 110 -1.70 -10.10 1.49
C ILE A 110 -1.00 -10.49 2.80
N ALA A 111 -0.50 -9.51 3.56
CA ALA A 111 0.16 -9.78 4.83
C ALA A 111 -0.83 -9.99 5.98
N VAL A 112 -1.86 -9.14 6.07
CA VAL A 112 -2.70 -9.03 7.26
C VAL A 112 -3.89 -10.00 7.25
N ILE A 113 -4.49 -10.29 6.09
CA ILE A 113 -5.64 -11.20 6.03
C ILE A 113 -5.25 -12.61 6.52
N PRO A 114 -4.12 -13.22 6.09
CA PRO A 114 -3.71 -14.52 6.62
C PRO A 114 -3.37 -14.49 8.11
N TYR A 115 -2.74 -13.41 8.60
CA TYR A 115 -2.49 -13.22 10.03
C TYR A 115 -3.80 -13.27 10.84
N ILE A 116 -4.81 -12.53 10.40
CA ILE A 116 -6.14 -12.53 11.02
C ILE A 116 -6.77 -13.93 10.92
N ALA A 117 -6.73 -14.56 9.76
CA ALA A 117 -7.31 -15.89 9.54
C ALA A 117 -6.69 -16.94 10.48
N ARG A 118 -5.36 -16.96 10.65
CA ARG A 118 -4.67 -17.85 11.60
C ARG A 118 -5.13 -17.62 13.03
N ARG A 119 -5.24 -16.35 13.45
CA ARG A 119 -5.74 -16.01 14.79
C ARG A 119 -7.14 -16.54 15.04
N PHE A 120 -8.04 -16.40 14.06
CA PHE A 120 -9.45 -16.77 14.23
C PHE A 120 -9.72 -18.26 14.07
N PHE A 121 -9.22 -18.88 12.98
CA PHE A 121 -9.50 -20.27 12.62
C PHE A 121 -8.57 -21.27 13.31
N LEU A 122 -7.30 -20.93 13.51
CA LEU A 122 -6.31 -21.85 14.09
C LEU A 122 -6.02 -21.58 15.57
N LYS A 123 -6.52 -20.45 16.10
CA LYS A 123 -6.30 -19.99 17.48
C LYS A 123 -4.82 -19.83 17.84
N GLU A 124 -3.98 -19.51 16.87
CA GLU A 124 -2.56 -19.27 17.11
C GLU A 124 -2.35 -18.06 18.02
N GLU A 125 -1.53 -18.22 19.06
CA GLU A 125 -1.22 -17.15 20.01
C GLU A 125 -0.38 -16.03 19.39
N THR A 126 0.54 -16.39 18.49
CA THR A 126 1.51 -15.50 17.83
C THR A 126 1.54 -15.70 16.30
N PRO A 127 0.43 -15.39 15.60
CA PRO A 127 0.30 -15.72 14.18
C PRO A 127 1.31 -14.96 13.31
N GLU A 128 1.72 -15.58 12.21
CA GLU A 128 2.61 -14.97 11.23
C GLU A 128 1.87 -14.13 10.19
N LEU A 129 2.54 -13.08 9.70
CA LEU A 129 2.09 -12.33 8.53
C LEU A 129 2.17 -13.21 7.28
N GLY A 130 1.21 -13.06 6.38
CA GLY A 130 1.10 -13.88 5.18
C GLY A 130 1.90 -13.40 3.98
N GLY A 131 1.74 -14.14 2.88
CA GLY A 131 2.43 -13.88 1.62
C GLY A 131 3.80 -14.52 1.51
N CYS A 132 4.42 -14.39 0.35
CA CYS A 132 5.73 -14.95 0.06
C CYS A 132 6.58 -13.95 -0.74
N TRP A 133 7.88 -14.22 -0.88
CA TRP A 133 8.79 -13.36 -1.65
C TRP A 133 8.36 -13.23 -3.12
N GLY A 134 7.76 -14.29 -3.69
CA GLY A 134 7.19 -14.25 -5.04
C GLY A 134 6.02 -13.28 -5.16
N SER A 135 5.06 -13.32 -4.22
CA SER A 135 3.94 -12.37 -4.22
C SER A 135 4.41 -10.94 -3.97
N LEU A 136 5.45 -10.76 -3.15
CA LEU A 136 6.06 -9.45 -2.91
C LEU A 136 6.68 -8.88 -4.19
N ALA A 137 7.48 -9.67 -4.89
CA ALA A 137 8.12 -9.25 -6.14
C ALA A 137 7.07 -8.90 -7.19
N LEU A 138 6.08 -9.77 -7.40
CA LEU A 138 5.03 -9.57 -8.39
C LEU A 138 4.16 -8.35 -8.09
N ALA A 139 3.78 -8.12 -6.83
CA ALA A 139 3.01 -6.94 -6.43
C ALA A 139 3.80 -5.65 -6.66
N ASN A 140 5.09 -5.60 -6.30
CA ASN A 140 5.92 -4.42 -6.54
C ASN A 140 6.17 -4.17 -8.04
N LEU A 141 6.45 -5.21 -8.82
CA LEU A 141 6.61 -5.09 -10.27
C LEU A 141 5.29 -4.63 -10.93
N GLY A 142 4.15 -5.16 -10.50
CA GLY A 142 2.83 -4.70 -10.92
C GLY A 142 2.67 -3.20 -10.68
N SER A 143 2.97 -2.72 -9.47
CA SER A 143 2.91 -1.29 -9.11
C SER A 143 3.82 -0.43 -9.97
N VAL A 144 5.06 -0.87 -10.21
CA VAL A 144 6.00 -0.16 -11.11
C VAL A 144 5.42 -0.08 -12.52
N LEU A 145 4.89 -1.18 -13.07
CA LEU A 145 4.33 -1.17 -14.43
C LEU A 145 3.09 -0.27 -14.54
N ILE A 146 2.19 -0.27 -13.54
CA ILE A 146 1.06 0.67 -13.55
C ILE A 146 1.54 2.11 -13.57
N TRP A 147 2.55 2.48 -12.78
CA TRP A 147 3.12 3.82 -12.79
C TRP A 147 3.80 4.17 -14.12
N VAL A 148 4.63 3.27 -14.65
CA VAL A 148 5.28 3.46 -15.95
C VAL A 148 4.26 3.60 -17.07
N SER A 149 3.13 2.89 -17.01
CA SER A 149 2.08 2.95 -18.02
C SER A 149 1.51 4.35 -18.24
N ILE A 150 1.52 5.20 -17.21
CA ILE A 150 1.06 6.60 -17.28
C ILE A 150 1.84 7.38 -18.34
N PHE A 151 3.14 7.11 -18.44
CA PHE A 151 4.08 7.86 -19.28
C PHE A 151 4.44 7.13 -20.59
N SER A 152 3.78 6.00 -20.88
CA SER A 152 4.20 5.09 -21.96
C SER A 152 3.54 5.35 -23.32
N GLY A 153 2.74 6.41 -23.46
CA GLY A 153 2.08 6.75 -24.71
C GLY A 153 1.26 5.59 -25.29
N THR A 154 1.58 5.17 -26.52
CA THR A 154 0.88 4.10 -27.25
C THR A 154 1.00 2.72 -26.57
N ALA A 155 2.07 2.49 -25.80
CA ALA A 155 2.27 1.23 -25.09
C ALA A 155 1.48 1.14 -23.76
N LYS A 156 0.78 2.23 -23.36
CA LYS A 156 0.03 2.32 -22.09
C LYS A 156 -0.83 1.09 -21.83
N GLY A 157 -1.68 0.70 -22.79
CA GLY A 157 -2.61 -0.41 -22.62
C GLY A 157 -1.93 -1.75 -22.32
N ILE A 158 -0.83 -2.05 -23.03
CA ILE A 158 -0.08 -3.30 -22.85
C ILE A 158 0.61 -3.31 -21.49
N ILE A 159 1.35 -2.25 -21.14
CA ILE A 159 2.10 -2.16 -19.88
C ILE A 159 1.14 -2.20 -18.68
N TYR A 160 0.03 -1.44 -18.78
CA TYR A 160 -1.02 -1.45 -17.79
C TYR A 160 -1.59 -2.86 -17.59
N GLY A 161 -1.97 -3.55 -18.67
CA GLY A 161 -2.50 -4.91 -18.63
C GLY A 161 -1.53 -5.91 -18.00
N ILE A 162 -0.23 -5.85 -18.35
CA ILE A 162 0.80 -6.71 -17.73
C ILE A 162 0.87 -6.44 -16.21
N GLY A 163 0.78 -5.17 -15.78
CA GLY A 163 0.72 -4.82 -14.36
C GLY A 163 -0.41 -5.56 -13.61
N PHE A 164 -1.61 -5.62 -14.17
CA PHE A 164 -2.73 -6.38 -13.58
C PHE A 164 -2.49 -7.88 -13.56
N VAL A 165 -1.90 -8.45 -14.62
CA VAL A 165 -1.53 -9.86 -14.64
C VAL A 165 -0.56 -10.17 -13.50
N LEU A 166 0.44 -9.31 -13.26
CA LEU A 166 1.36 -9.49 -12.14
C LEU A 166 0.65 -9.44 -10.78
N TYR A 167 -0.31 -8.53 -10.58
CA TYR A 167 -1.11 -8.52 -9.35
C TYR A 167 -1.96 -9.79 -9.19
N ALA A 168 -2.56 -10.28 -10.27
CA ALA A 168 -3.33 -11.53 -10.24
C ALA A 168 -2.42 -12.73 -9.88
N LEU A 169 -1.22 -12.79 -10.44
CA LEU A 169 -0.24 -13.83 -10.11
C LEU A 169 0.26 -13.68 -8.66
N ALA A 170 0.41 -12.45 -8.15
CA ALA A 170 0.80 -12.20 -6.76
C ALA A 170 -0.20 -12.79 -5.74
N LEU A 171 -1.48 -12.92 -6.12
CA LEU A 171 -2.54 -13.48 -5.27
C LEU A 171 -2.55 -15.01 -5.20
N ILE A 172 -1.88 -15.72 -6.09
CA ILE A 172 -1.93 -17.19 -6.15
C ILE A 172 -1.51 -17.81 -4.81
N HIS A 173 -0.37 -17.38 -4.26
CA HIS A 173 0.11 -17.94 -2.99
C HIS A 173 -0.75 -17.53 -1.79
N PRO A 174 -1.06 -16.23 -1.58
CA PRO A 174 -1.95 -15.81 -0.49
C PRO A 174 -3.31 -16.52 -0.47
N LEU A 175 -3.92 -16.76 -1.64
CA LEU A 175 -5.20 -17.48 -1.72
C LEU A 175 -5.08 -18.96 -1.36
N LYS A 176 -3.99 -19.62 -1.78
CA LYS A 176 -3.71 -21.02 -1.36
C LYS A 176 -3.51 -21.10 0.15
N GLU A 177 -2.69 -20.22 0.69
CA GLU A 177 -2.41 -20.10 2.13
C GLU A 177 -3.70 -19.89 2.93
N LEU A 178 -4.58 -18.98 2.51
CA LEU A 178 -5.88 -18.76 3.13
C LEU A 178 -6.78 -20.00 3.09
N THR A 179 -6.83 -20.68 1.95
CA THR A 179 -7.62 -21.91 1.79
C THR A 179 -7.14 -23.01 2.74
N GLU A 180 -5.83 -23.14 2.91
CA GLU A 180 -5.22 -24.11 3.83
C GLU A 180 -5.52 -23.78 5.29
N ILE A 181 -5.41 -22.51 5.68
CA ILE A 181 -5.74 -22.03 7.04
C ILE A 181 -7.22 -22.33 7.35
N THR A 182 -8.14 -21.95 6.46
CA THR A 182 -9.58 -22.16 6.67
C THR A 182 -9.92 -23.64 6.71
N ARG A 183 -9.41 -24.45 5.76
CA ARG A 183 -9.64 -25.89 5.75
C ARG A 183 -9.14 -26.56 7.02
N THR A 184 -7.96 -26.19 7.49
CA THR A 184 -7.36 -26.76 8.70
C THR A 184 -8.15 -26.35 9.95
N GLY A 185 -8.59 -25.09 10.02
CA GLY A 185 -9.44 -24.62 11.12
C GLY A 185 -10.77 -25.36 11.18
N LEU A 186 -11.47 -25.49 10.04
CA LEU A 186 -12.75 -26.20 9.97
C LEU A 186 -12.64 -27.66 10.41
N LYS A 187 -11.60 -28.38 9.96
CA LYS A 187 -11.35 -29.76 10.40
C LYS A 187 -11.15 -29.89 11.92
N LYS A 188 -10.53 -28.91 12.56
CA LYS A 188 -10.38 -28.90 14.03
C LYS A 188 -11.71 -28.68 14.74
N PHE A 189 -12.61 -27.89 14.18
CA PHE A 189 -13.95 -27.69 14.72
C PHE A 189 -14.83 -28.93 14.56
N GLU A 190 -14.75 -29.64 13.42
CA GLU A 190 -15.52 -30.86 13.18
C GLU A 190 -15.07 -32.05 14.06
N ALA A 191 -13.82 -32.04 14.53
CA ALA A 191 -13.25 -33.09 15.36
C ALA A 191 -13.41 -32.85 16.88
N ALA A 192 -13.94 -31.70 17.30
CA ALA A 192 -14.16 -31.30 18.68
C ALA A 192 -15.63 -31.49 19.09
#